data_AF-A0A9D2JJ89-F1
#
_entry.id   AF-A0A9D2JJ89-F1
#
_cell.length_a   1.000
_cell.length_b   1.000
_cell.length_c   1.000
_cell.angle_alpha   90.00
_cell.angle_beta   90.00
_cell.angle_gamma   90.00
#
_symmetry.space_group_name_H-M   'P 1'
#
loop_
_entity.id
_entity.type
_entity.pdbx_description
1 polymer ?
#
loop_
_entity_poly.entity_id
_entity_poly.type
_entity_poly.pdbx_seq_one_letter_code
_entity_poly.pdbx_strand_id
1 'polypeptide(L)'
;LFNCVPSQINYVINTRFTIQRGYAVESKRGGGGYIRIEKVQVSSRHQFLKQVNQLFENEIDERDGHAIIYRLFEEKLITKREGNLLLTILSKQILSKSKDESKVRASILHGVLERLSYEEKE
;
A
#
# COMPACT_ATOMS: atom_id res chain seq x y z
N LEU A 1 -31.00 -18.43 -9.34
CA LEU A 1 -30.04 -18.87 -10.38
C LEU A 1 -30.10 -17.87 -11.52
N PHE A 2 -28.97 -17.48 -12.13
CA PHE A 2 -28.97 -16.51 -13.22
C PHE A 2 -29.26 -17.19 -14.57
N ASN A 3 -30.10 -16.59 -15.41
CA ASN A 3 -30.35 -17.05 -16.78
C ASN A 3 -29.25 -16.55 -17.72
N CYS A 4 -28.09 -17.21 -17.71
CA CYS A 4 -26.97 -16.85 -18.57
C CYS A 4 -26.15 -18.06 -19.02
N VAL A 5 -25.36 -17.85 -20.08
CA VAL A 5 -24.44 -18.86 -20.61
C VAL A 5 -23.25 -19.09 -19.65
N PRO A 6 -22.70 -20.31 -19.56
CA PRO A 6 -21.60 -20.62 -18.64
C PRO A 6 -20.34 -19.75 -18.84
N SER A 7 -20.07 -19.30 -20.07
CA SER A 7 -18.98 -18.37 -20.36
C SER A 7 -19.11 -17.03 -19.64
N GLN A 8 -20.34 -16.62 -19.28
CA GLN A 8 -20.60 -15.39 -18.56
C GLN A 8 -19.96 -15.41 -17.17
N ILE A 9 -19.90 -16.58 -16.52
CA ILE A 9 -19.24 -16.75 -15.22
C ILE A 9 -17.73 -16.54 -15.36
N ASN A 10 -17.11 -17.13 -16.39
CA ASN A 10 -15.68 -16.96 -16.67
C ASN A 10 -15.33 -15.50 -16.99
N TYR A 11 -16.17 -14.82 -17.78
CA TYR A 11 -15.98 -13.42 -18.08
C TYR A 11 -16.00 -12.57 -16.80
N VAL A 12 -16.97 -12.79 -15.92
CA VAL A 12 -17.07 -12.08 -14.63
C VAL A 12 -15.85 -12.35 -13.74
N ILE A 13 -15.43 -13.61 -13.62
CA ILE A 13 -14.25 -13.98 -12.84
C ILE A 13 -13.00 -13.26 -13.34
N ASN A 14 -12.71 -13.37 -14.64
CA ASN A 14 -11.50 -12.81 -15.24
C ASN A 14 -11.49 -11.28 -15.27
N THR A 15 -12.64 -10.62 -15.20
CA THR A 15 -12.73 -9.15 -15.26
C THR A 15 -12.99 -8.48 -13.92
N ARG A 16 -13.56 -9.18 -12.93
CA ARG A 16 -13.96 -8.61 -11.63
C ARG A 16 -13.17 -9.15 -10.45
N PHE A 17 -12.76 -10.42 -10.49
CA PHE A 17 -12.12 -11.12 -9.38
C PHE A 17 -10.67 -11.43 -9.71
N THR A 18 -9.89 -10.40 -10.00
CA THR A 18 -8.46 -10.53 -10.30
C THR A 18 -7.61 -10.29 -9.06
N ILE A 19 -6.35 -10.77 -9.10
CA ILE A 19 -5.37 -10.50 -8.05
C ILE A 19 -5.17 -8.99 -7.86
N GLN A 20 -5.14 -8.19 -8.94
CA GLN A 20 -5.01 -6.73 -8.84
C GLN A 20 -6.20 -6.07 -8.12
N ARG A 21 -7.36 -6.75 -8.07
CA ARG A 21 -8.57 -6.30 -7.37
C ARG A 21 -8.74 -6.95 -6.00
N GLY A 22 -7.73 -7.68 -5.53
CA GLY A 22 -7.71 -8.28 -4.20
C GLY A 22 -8.50 -9.58 -4.11
N TYR A 23 -8.60 -10.36 -5.19
CA TYR A 23 -9.25 -11.66 -5.19
C TYR A 23 -8.36 -12.75 -5.76
N ALA A 24 -8.28 -13.88 -5.06
CA ALA A 24 -7.67 -15.10 -5.52
C ALA A 24 -8.79 -16.05 -5.98
N VAL A 25 -8.56 -16.70 -7.11
CA VAL A 25 -9.55 -17.60 -7.72
C VAL A 25 -8.92 -18.95 -7.97
N GLU A 26 -9.56 -19.98 -7.43
CA GLU A 26 -9.23 -21.38 -7.68
C GLU A 26 -10.41 -22.07 -8.36
N SER A 27 -10.12 -23.04 -9.23
CA SER A 27 -11.18 -23.83 -9.88
C SER A 27 -10.82 -25.32 -9.91
N LYS A 28 -11.84 -26.16 -9.69
CA LYS A 28 -11.76 -27.61 -9.81
C LYS A 28 -12.79 -28.08 -10.83
N ARG A 29 -12.36 -28.86 -11.83
CA ARG A 29 -13.24 -29.47 -12.86
C ARG A 29 -13.57 -30.92 -12.51
N GLY A 30 -14.63 -31.47 -13.11
CA GLY A 30 -15.13 -32.83 -12.87
C GLY A 30 -16.34 -32.90 -11.92
N GLY A 31 -16.74 -34.10 -11.51
CA GLY A 31 -17.84 -34.30 -10.56
C GLY A 31 -17.55 -33.63 -9.21
N GLY A 32 -18.47 -32.79 -8.73
CA GLY A 32 -18.25 -31.96 -7.53
C GLY A 32 -17.29 -30.77 -7.76
N GLY A 33 -17.11 -30.34 -9.01
CA GLY A 33 -16.34 -29.16 -9.35
C GLY A 33 -16.88 -27.89 -8.70
N TYR A 34 -15.98 -26.96 -8.39
CA TYR A 34 -16.31 -25.68 -7.78
C TYR A 34 -15.35 -24.60 -8.28
N ILE A 35 -15.77 -23.36 -8.08
CA ILE A 35 -14.92 -22.18 -8.19
C ILE A 35 -14.90 -21.55 -6.80
N ARG A 36 -13.70 -21.39 -6.24
CA ARG A 36 -13.47 -20.75 -4.95
C ARG A 36 -12.89 -19.38 -5.23
N ILE A 37 -13.59 -18.35 -4.78
CA ILE A 37 -13.15 -16.96 -4.87
C ILE A 37 -12.94 -16.48 -3.45
N GLU A 38 -11.70 -16.16 -3.11
CA GLU A 38 -11.33 -15.65 -1.81
C GLU A 38 -10.88 -14.20 -1.96
N LYS A 39 -11.40 -13.32 -1.11
CA LYS A 39 -10.85 -11.97 -1.01
C LYS A 39 -9.47 -12.10 -0.39
N VAL A 40 -8.44 -11.81 -1.16
CA VAL A 40 -7.08 -11.78 -0.64
C VAL A 40 -7.05 -10.67 0.39
N GLN A 41 -6.87 -11.04 1.65
CA GLN A 41 -6.46 -10.13 2.70
C GLN A 41 -4.96 -9.87 2.51
N VAL A 42 -4.60 -9.22 1.40
CA VAL A 42 -3.42 -8.36 1.41
C VAL A 42 -3.83 -7.26 2.36
N SER A 43 -3.13 -7.09 3.48
CA SER A 43 -3.46 -6.02 4.42
C SER A 43 -3.63 -4.73 3.61
N SER A 44 -4.78 -4.06 3.73
CA SER A 44 -5.02 -2.78 3.05
C SER A 44 -3.84 -1.83 3.29
N ARG A 45 -3.22 -1.97 4.46
CA ARG A 45 -1.94 -1.39 4.89
C ARG A 45 -0.78 -1.65 3.93
N HIS A 46 -0.42 -2.89 3.58
CA HIS A 46 0.71 -3.14 2.69
C HIS A 46 0.49 -2.53 1.29
N GLN A 47 -0.71 -2.66 0.73
CA GLN A 47 -1.03 -2.05 -0.56
C GLN A 47 -0.98 -0.52 -0.49
N PHE A 48 -1.52 0.06 0.58
CA PHE A 48 -1.47 1.49 0.83
C PHE A 48 -0.02 2.00 0.96
N LEU A 49 0.82 1.33 1.77
CA LEU A 49 2.24 1.69 1.93
C LEU A 49 2.99 1.62 0.60
N LYS A 50 2.71 0.61 -0.22
CA LYS A 50 3.29 0.48 -1.57
C LYS A 50 2.85 1.63 -2.49
N GLN A 51 1.58 2.03 -2.43
CA GLN A 51 1.07 3.16 -3.21
C GLN A 51 1.73 4.47 -2.78
N VAL A 52 1.82 4.73 -1.47
CA VAL A 52 2.50 5.92 -0.93
C VAL A 52 3.96 5.96 -1.36
N ASN A 53 4.65 4.82 -1.31
CA ASN A 53 6.05 4.69 -1.72
C ASN A 53 6.28 4.92 -3.22
N GLN A 54 5.23 4.85 -4.04
CA GLN A 54 5.26 5.11 -5.48
C GLN A 54 4.88 6.56 -5.84
N LEU A 55 4.44 7.38 -4.87
CA LEU A 55 4.06 8.78 -5.13
C LEU A 55 5.27 9.69 -5.36
N PHE A 56 6.44 9.29 -4.88
CA PHE A 56 7.68 10.03 -5.01
C PHE A 56 8.80 9.05 -5.35
N GLU A 57 9.74 9.51 -6.18
CA GLU A 57 10.95 8.77 -6.50
C GLU A 57 12.09 9.25 -5.57
N ASN A 58 13.12 9.88 -6.13
CA ASN A 58 14.33 10.19 -5.38
C ASN A 58 14.28 11.53 -4.65
N GLU A 59 13.22 12.33 -4.79
CA GLU A 59 13.10 13.66 -4.19
C GLU A 59 11.69 13.91 -3.68
N ILE A 60 11.60 14.55 -2.52
CA ILE A 60 10.33 15.04 -1.98
C ILE A 60 10.56 16.31 -1.15
N ASP A 61 9.67 17.28 -1.31
CA ASP A 61 9.70 18.51 -0.52
C ASP A 61 9.14 18.29 0.90
N GLU A 62 9.34 19.26 1.78
CA GLU A 62 8.89 19.17 3.18
C GLU A 62 7.37 19.10 3.30
N ARG A 63 6.63 19.81 2.44
CA ARG A 63 5.17 19.87 2.50
C ARG A 63 4.55 18.53 2.14
N ASP A 64 5.01 17.93 1.06
CA ASP A 64 4.52 16.65 0.58
C ASP A 64 4.98 15.51 1.51
N GLY A 65 6.19 15.61 2.08
CA GLY A 65 6.64 14.73 3.16
C GLY A 65 5.73 14.78 4.40
N HIS A 66 5.31 15.98 4.82
CA HIS A 66 4.35 16.15 5.92
C HIS A 66 2.98 15.52 5.60
N ALA A 67 2.49 15.69 4.37
CA ALA A 67 1.23 15.11 3.94
C ALA A 67 1.25 13.57 4.01
N ILE A 68 2.39 12.95 3.65
CA ILE A 68 2.59 11.51 3.80
C ILE A 68 2.51 11.10 5.27
N ILE A 69 3.26 11.76 6.16
CA ILE A 69 3.23 11.45 7.60
C ILE A 69 1.82 11.61 8.17
N TYR A 70 1.09 12.66 7.78
CA TYR A 70 -0.29 12.87 8.18
C TYR A 70 -1.18 11.71 7.73
N ARG A 71 -1.03 11.24 6.48
CA ARG A 71 -1.80 10.10 5.97
C ARG A 71 -1.46 8.80 6.72
N LEU A 72 -0.20 8.56 7.04
CA LEU A 72 0.20 7.40 7.86
C LEU A 72 -0.49 7.42 9.23
N PHE A 73 -0.63 8.59 9.83
CA PHE A 73 -1.34 8.76 11.11
C PHE A 73 -2.86 8.53 10.98
N GLU A 74 -3.50 9.09 9.96
CA GLU A 74 -4.94 8.90 9.67
C GLU A 74 -5.30 7.42 9.45
N GLU A 75 -4.45 6.69 8.72
CA GLU A 75 -4.60 5.26 8.49
C GLU A 75 -4.19 4.40 9.71
N LYS A 76 -3.85 5.05 10.85
CA LYS A 76 -3.44 4.41 12.11
C LYS A 76 -2.22 3.49 11.97
N LEU A 77 -1.34 3.81 11.01
CA LEU A 77 -0.10 3.06 10.76
C LEU A 77 1.02 3.49 11.69
N ILE A 78 0.95 4.74 12.15
CA ILE A 78 1.81 5.35 13.15
C ILE A 78 0.97 6.07 14.19
N THR A 79 1.52 6.21 15.39
CA THR A 79 0.97 7.00 16.49
C THR A 79 1.25 8.49 16.28
N LYS A 80 0.51 9.35 17.00
CA LYS A 80 0.76 10.79 17.02
C LYS A 80 2.20 11.12 17.46
N ARG A 81 2.75 10.35 18.40
CA ARG A 81 4.12 10.52 18.89
C ARG A 81 5.14 10.25 17.78
N GLU A 82 4.99 9.13 17.09
CA GLU A 82 5.87 8.75 15.96
C GLU A 82 5.77 9.77 14.82
N GLY A 83 4.55 10.21 14.47
CA GLY A 83 4.34 11.27 13.49
C GLY A 83 5.10 12.54 13.82
N ASN A 84 5.01 13.04 15.05
CA ASN A 84 5.73 14.25 15.48
C ASN A 84 7.26 14.10 15.40
N LEU A 85 7.79 12.93 15.75
CA LEU A 85 9.23 12.64 15.63
C LEU A 85 9.66 12.66 14.16
N LEU A 86 8.89 12.00 13.28
CA LEU A 86 9.16 11.98 11.85
C LEU A 86 9.10 13.38 11.23
N LEU A 87 8.09 14.19 11.56
CA LEU A 87 8.00 15.57 11.09
C LEU A 87 9.23 16.41 11.48
N THR A 88 9.74 16.22 12.70
CA THR A 88 10.95 16.91 13.15
C THR A 88 12.17 16.52 12.32
N ILE A 89 12.34 15.22 12.06
CA ILE A 89 13.45 14.67 11.25
C ILE A 89 13.39 15.17 9.80
N LEU A 90 12.20 15.24 9.21
CA LEU A 90 12.00 15.66 7.82
C LEU A 90 12.05 17.19 7.62
N SER A 91 12.08 17.95 8.72
CA SER A 91 11.99 19.40 8.67
C SER A 91 13.18 20.03 7.96
N LYS A 92 12.91 21.13 7.27
CA LYS A 92 13.96 21.92 6.61
C LYS A 92 15.02 22.40 7.58
N GLN A 93 14.65 22.71 8.81
CA GLN A 93 15.60 23.16 9.83
C GLN A 93 16.69 22.12 10.11
N ILE A 94 16.34 20.82 10.14
CA ILE A 94 17.29 19.73 10.35
C ILE A 94 18.07 19.41 9.08
N LEU A 95 17.41 19.39 7.93
CA LEU A 95 18.02 18.94 6.68
C LEU A 95 18.73 20.04 5.89
N SER A 96 18.56 21.32 6.24
CA SER A 96 19.12 22.50 5.53
C SER A 96 20.63 22.51 5.32
N LYS A 97 21.38 21.70 6.08
CA LYS A 97 22.83 21.56 5.93
C LYS A 97 23.23 20.66 4.75
N SER A 98 22.31 19.86 4.22
CA SER A 98 22.53 19.03 3.05
C SER A 98 22.20 19.80 1.77
N LYS A 99 23.06 19.71 0.75
CA LYS A 99 22.75 20.22 -0.59
C LYS A 99 21.65 19.43 -1.29
N ASP A 100 21.40 18.21 -0.83
CA ASP A 100 20.42 17.26 -1.36
C ASP A 100 19.29 17.00 -0.34
N GLU A 101 18.84 18.04 0.37
CA GLU A 101 17.78 17.96 1.38
C GLU A 101 16.57 17.13 0.92
N SER A 102 16.06 17.37 -0.29
CA SER A 102 14.90 16.65 -0.84
C SER A 102 15.18 15.16 -1.08
N LYS A 103 16.42 14.79 -1.44
CA LYS A 103 16.80 13.39 -1.63
C LYS A 103 16.99 12.66 -0.32
N VAL A 104 17.60 13.32 0.66
CA VAL A 104 17.72 12.78 2.02
C VAL A 104 16.34 12.54 2.61
N ARG A 105 15.40 13.49 2.43
CA ARG A 105 14.01 13.32 2.87
C ARG A 105 13.32 12.12 2.22
N ALA A 106 13.45 11.96 0.91
CA ALA A 106 12.89 10.82 0.18
C ALA A 106 13.48 9.49 0.68
N SER A 107 14.80 9.44 0.87
CA SER A 107 15.48 8.25 1.40
C SER A 107 15.00 7.86 2.81
N ILE A 108 14.84 8.84 3.70
CA ILE A 108 14.29 8.60 5.05
C ILE A 108 12.86 8.05 4.95
N LEU A 109 12.01 8.67 4.13
CA LEU A 109 10.62 8.24 3.97
C LEU A 109 10.50 6.84 3.37
N HIS A 110 11.32 6.50 2.37
CA HIS A 110 11.37 5.13 1.84
C HIS A 110 11.73 4.13 2.94
N GLY A 111 12.75 4.41 3.76
CA GLY A 111 13.15 3.52 4.87
C GLY A 111 12.04 3.36 5.92
N VAL A 112 11.29 4.42 6.23
CA VAL A 112 10.15 4.35 7.15
C VAL A 112 9.02 3.50 6.57
N LEU A 113 8.63 3.73 5.31
CA LEU A 113 7.57 2.99 4.65
C LEU A 113 7.93 1.50 4.51
N GLU A 114 9.19 1.20 4.20
CA GLU A 114 9.70 -0.15 4.16
C GLU A 114 9.65 -0.82 5.54
N ARG A 115 10.10 -0.13 6.60
CA ARG A 115 10.04 -0.66 7.98
C ARG A 115 8.62 -0.98 8.41
N LEU A 116 7.67 -0.09 8.14
CA LEU A 116 6.25 -0.28 8.44
C LEU A 116 5.62 -1.44 7.66
N SER A 117 6.24 -1.89 6.56
CA SER A 117 5.81 -3.06 5.78
C SER A 117 6.28 -4.40 6.36
N TYR A 118 7.30 -4.41 7.23
CA TYR A 118 7.84 -5.63 7.84
C TYR A 118 7.22 -5.98 9.21
N GLU A 119 6.63 -5.02 9.92
CA GLU A 119 6.04 -5.22 11.25
C GLU A 119 4.78 -6.12 11.27
N GLU A 120 4.32 -6.62 10.11
CA GLU A 120 3.22 -7.60 10.02
C GLU A 120 3.68 -9.07 10.06
N LYS A 121 4.99 -9.36 10.14
CA LYS A 121 5.50 -10.74 10.15
C LYS A 121 5.69 -11.37 11.54
N GLU A 122 5.30 -10.68 12.62
CA GLU A 122 5.31 -11.20 13.99
C GLU A 122 3.90 -11.54 14.50
#